data_AF-A0AAU2FGN1-F1
#
_entry.id   AF-A0AAU2FGN1-F1
#
_cell.length_a   1.000
_cell.length_b   1.000
_cell.length_c   1.000
_cell.angle_alpha   90.00
_cell.angle_beta   90.00
_cell.angle_gamma   90.00
#
_symmetry.space_group_name_H-M   'P 1'
#
loop_
_entity.id
_entity.type
_entity.pdbx_description
1 polymer ?
#
loop_
_entity_poly.entity_id
_entity_poly.type
_entity_poly.pdbx_seq_one_letter_code
_entity_poly.pdbx_strand_id
1 'polypeptide(L)'
;MAARGVVECLGCGENKPMSEYSILDVSGMPRPYCKPCNAERVRLSHYNVTSEFIDLLLLRQQGKCAVCRGFPPEGKTLHIDHDHGCCPGRRSCGRCVRALVCANCNVYGLAWYESLPGELRTFGSLNEYLAHPPAMRLRAELDVLAVG
;
A
#
# COMPACT_ATOMS: atom_id res chain seq x y z
N MET A 1 -18.69 -13.55 -27.12
CA MET A 1 -20.12 -13.25 -26.82
C MET A 1 -20.19 -12.73 -25.39
N ALA A 2 -20.19 -11.40 -25.21
CA ALA A 2 -20.45 -10.81 -23.89
C ALA A 2 -21.93 -11.04 -23.57
N ALA A 3 -22.23 -11.89 -22.58
CA ALA A 3 -23.57 -11.98 -22.04
C ALA A 3 -23.99 -10.56 -21.60
N ARG A 4 -25.14 -10.10 -22.10
CA ARG A 4 -25.65 -8.72 -22.01
C ARG A 4 -25.34 -8.08 -20.64
N GLY A 5 -24.38 -7.16 -20.60
CA GLY A 5 -24.07 -6.33 -19.44
C GLY A 5 -23.11 -6.92 -18.40
N VAL A 6 -22.46 -8.05 -18.66
CA VAL A 6 -21.44 -8.65 -17.77
C VAL A 6 -20.05 -8.52 -18.41
N VAL A 7 -19.07 -8.15 -17.60
CA VAL A 7 -17.67 -7.91 -17.99
C VAL A 7 -16.75 -8.70 -17.06
N GLU A 8 -15.75 -9.35 -17.63
CA GLU A 8 -14.67 -10.00 -16.88
C GLU A 8 -13.64 -8.98 -16.41
N CYS A 9 -13.32 -8.99 -15.11
CA CYS A 9 -12.32 -8.10 -14.54
C CYS A 9 -10.91 -8.62 -14.84
N LEU A 10 -10.06 -7.83 -15.48
CA LEU A 10 -8.65 -8.19 -15.73
C LEU A 10 -7.78 -8.23 -14.46
N GLY A 11 -8.33 -7.86 -13.30
CA GLY A 11 -7.64 -7.89 -12.01
C GLY A 11 -7.92 -9.18 -11.23
N CYS A 12 -9.20 -9.51 -11.02
CA CYS A 12 -9.60 -10.68 -10.23
C CYS A 12 -10.12 -11.86 -11.06
N GLY A 13 -10.26 -11.72 -12.38
CA GLY A 13 -10.78 -12.76 -13.29
C GLY A 13 -12.30 -13.02 -13.16
N GLU A 14 -13.00 -12.30 -12.27
CA GLU A 14 -14.43 -12.52 -12.06
C GLU A 14 -15.29 -11.80 -13.10
N ASN A 15 -16.35 -12.49 -13.55
CA ASN A 15 -17.42 -11.92 -14.37
C ASN A 15 -18.40 -11.13 -13.48
N LYS A 16 -18.53 -9.82 -13.72
CA LYS A 16 -19.34 -8.90 -12.90
C LYS A 16 -20.22 -8.01 -13.77
N PRO A 17 -21.37 -7.51 -13.27
CA PRO A 17 -22.18 -6.58 -14.03
C PRO A 17 -21.43 -5.25 -14.28
N MET A 18 -21.73 -4.58 -15.39
CA MET A 18 -21.10 -3.30 -15.76
C MET A 18 -21.18 -2.22 -14.67
N SER A 19 -22.19 -2.28 -13.78
CA SER A 19 -22.32 -1.38 -12.62
C SER A 19 -21.14 -1.45 -11.64
N GLU A 20 -20.41 -2.56 -11.62
CA GLU A 20 -19.21 -2.75 -10.80
C GLU A 20 -17.96 -2.11 -11.40
N TYR A 21 -18.07 -1.48 -12.57
CA TYR A 21 -16.97 -0.83 -13.28
C TYR A 21 -17.20 0.68 -13.36
N SER A 22 -16.11 1.44 -13.39
CA SER A 22 -16.19 2.86 -13.75
C SER A 22 -16.16 3.01 -15.27
N ILE A 23 -16.81 4.03 -15.79
CA ILE A 23 -16.79 4.32 -17.23
C ILE A 23 -15.45 4.96 -17.61
N LEU A 24 -14.85 4.49 -18.70
CA LEU A 24 -13.56 4.93 -19.22
C LEU A 24 -13.69 6.23 -20.00
N ASP A 25 -14.71 6.32 -20.86
CA ASP A 25 -14.91 7.41 -21.79
C ASP A 25 -16.40 7.69 -22.08
N VAL A 26 -16.65 8.70 -22.90
CA VAL A 26 -17.99 9.16 -23.27
C VAL A 26 -18.83 8.14 -24.05
N SER A 27 -18.22 7.07 -24.59
CA SER A 27 -18.93 6.01 -25.30
C SER A 27 -19.61 5.02 -24.35
N GLY A 28 -19.38 5.14 -23.04
CA GLY A 28 -19.90 4.20 -22.05
C GLY A 28 -19.04 2.95 -21.89
N MET A 29 -17.84 2.91 -22.49
CA MET A 29 -16.93 1.79 -22.36
C MET A 29 -16.52 1.61 -20.88
N PRO A 30 -16.67 0.42 -20.28
CA PRO A 30 -16.23 0.18 -18.92
C PRO A 30 -14.70 0.09 -18.85
N ARG A 31 -14.11 0.51 -17.73
CA ARG A 31 -12.71 0.20 -17.43
C ARG A 31 -12.51 -1.32 -17.37
N PRO A 32 -11.32 -1.85 -17.69
CA PRO A 32 -11.07 -3.30 -17.67
C PRO A 32 -10.97 -3.91 -16.27
N TYR A 33 -11.00 -3.09 -15.22
CA TYR A 33 -10.90 -3.51 -13.82
C TYR A 33 -12.15 -3.07 -13.06
N CYS A 34 -12.72 -3.97 -12.25
CA CYS A 34 -13.81 -3.64 -11.34
C CYS A 34 -13.36 -2.53 -10.37
N LYS A 35 -14.31 -1.81 -9.78
CA LYS A 35 -14.04 -0.67 -8.88
C LYS A 35 -13.00 -1.01 -7.79
N PRO A 36 -13.10 -2.13 -7.04
CA PRO A 36 -12.08 -2.52 -6.08
C PRO A 36 -10.69 -2.75 -6.70
N CYS A 37 -10.59 -3.56 -7.75
CA CYS A 37 -9.30 -3.85 -8.40
C CYS A 37 -8.66 -2.58 -9.00
N ASN A 38 -9.47 -1.69 -9.58
CA ASN A 38 -8.96 -0.42 -10.10
C ASN A 38 -8.48 0.51 -8.96
N ALA A 39 -9.22 0.57 -7.85
CA ALA A 39 -8.82 1.36 -6.69
C ALA A 39 -7.48 0.88 -6.13
N GLU A 40 -7.29 -0.43 -5.99
CA GLU A 40 -6.03 -1.00 -5.52
C GLU A 40 -4.91 -0.76 -6.51
N ARG A 41 -5.13 -1.00 -7.82
CA ARG A 41 -4.14 -0.71 -8.86
C ARG A 41 -3.68 0.75 -8.84
N VAL A 42 -4.62 1.69 -8.68
CA VAL A 42 -4.30 3.13 -8.57
C VAL A 42 -3.52 3.40 -7.28
N ARG A 43 -3.94 2.84 -6.14
CA ARG A 43 -3.22 2.95 -4.87
C ARG A 43 -1.78 2.46 -5.03
N LEU A 44 -1.55 1.24 -5.50
CA LEU A 44 -0.22 0.67 -5.69
C LEU A 44 0.65 1.47 -6.66
N SER A 45 0.08 1.99 -7.75
CA SER A 45 0.80 2.82 -8.72
C SER A 45 1.33 4.12 -8.12
N HIS A 46 0.65 4.67 -7.11
CA HIS A 46 1.10 5.88 -6.40
C HIS A 46 2.39 5.64 -5.60
N TYR A 47 2.59 4.39 -5.16
CA TYR A 47 3.75 3.99 -4.38
C TYR A 47 4.80 3.21 -5.19
N ASN A 48 4.57 2.96 -6.48
CA ASN A 48 5.47 2.19 -7.33
C ASN A 48 5.84 0.81 -6.73
N VAL A 49 4.82 0.09 -6.24
CA VAL A 49 4.94 -1.26 -5.67
C VAL A 49 3.91 -2.20 -6.30
N THR A 50 4.12 -3.51 -6.16
CA THR A 50 3.21 -4.55 -6.66
C THR A 50 2.30 -5.08 -5.54
N SER A 51 1.24 -5.79 -5.91
CA SER A 51 0.35 -6.50 -4.98
C SER A 51 1.14 -7.50 -4.16
N GLU A 52 2.01 -8.28 -4.82
CA GLU A 52 2.79 -9.35 -4.20
C GLU A 52 3.74 -8.79 -3.13
N PHE A 53 4.36 -7.64 -3.39
CA PHE A 53 5.19 -6.96 -2.41
C PHE A 53 4.38 -6.54 -1.17
N ILE A 54 3.17 -5.99 -1.37
CA ILE A 54 2.30 -5.58 -0.27
C ILE A 54 1.80 -6.78 0.53
N ASP A 55 1.43 -7.89 -0.12
CA ASP A 55 0.99 -9.11 0.54
C ASP A 55 2.10 -9.74 1.38
N LEU A 56 3.32 -9.81 0.84
CA LEU A 56 4.49 -10.27 1.59
C LEU A 56 4.82 -9.34 2.76
N LEU A 57 4.70 -8.03 2.57
CA LEU A 57 4.91 -7.05 3.64
C LEU A 57 3.86 -7.18 4.75
N LEU A 58 2.60 -7.41 4.38
CA LEU A 58 1.50 -7.68 5.33
C LEU A 58 1.76 -8.96 6.12
N LEU A 59 2.18 -10.03 5.44
CA LEU A 59 2.53 -11.31 6.07
C LEU A 59 3.72 -11.14 7.03
N ARG A 60 4.78 -10.45 6.61
CA ARG A 60 5.95 -10.14 7.45
C ARG A 60 5.57 -9.36 8.70
N GLN A 61 4.56 -8.49 8.57
CA GLN A 61 3.99 -7.73 9.68
C GLN A 61 2.96 -8.49 10.51
N GLN A 62 2.60 -9.72 10.13
CA GLN A 62 1.56 -10.56 10.75
C GLN A 62 0.16 -9.91 10.70
N GLY A 63 -0.16 -9.23 9.60
CA GLY A 63 -1.45 -8.56 9.43
C GLY A 63 -1.67 -7.31 10.29
N LYS A 64 -0.62 -6.82 10.95
CA LYS A 64 -0.69 -5.74 11.96
C LYS A 64 0.00 -4.46 11.48
N CYS A 65 -0.38 -3.34 12.07
CA CYS A 65 0.35 -2.08 11.95
C CYS A 65 1.81 -2.26 12.39
N ALA A 66 2.76 -1.80 11.56
CA ALA A 66 4.18 -1.90 11.88
C ALA A 66 4.60 -1.10 13.12
N VAL A 67 3.85 -0.05 13.46
CA VAL A 67 4.14 0.84 14.59
C VAL A 67 3.49 0.33 15.88
N CYS A 68 2.15 0.37 15.97
CA CYS A 68 1.46 0.01 17.22
C CYS A 68 1.16 -1.49 17.39
N ARG A 69 1.45 -2.32 16.38
CA ARG A 69 1.17 -3.76 16.36
C ARG A 69 -0.33 -4.14 16.48
N GLY A 70 -1.24 -3.16 16.36
CA GLY A 70 -2.68 -3.39 16.31
C GLY A 70 -3.14 -3.88 14.93
N PHE A 71 -4.24 -4.63 14.91
CA PHE A 71 -4.94 -4.98 13.67
C PHE A 71 -5.66 -3.76 13.08
N PRO A 72 -5.82 -3.68 11.74
CA PRO A 72 -6.70 -2.69 11.18
C PRO A 72 -8.16 -2.94 11.65
N PRO A 73 -8.96 -1.88 11.85
CA PRO A 73 -10.39 -2.04 12.10
C PRO A 73 -11.07 -2.84 10.98
N GLU A 74 -12.20 -3.48 11.30
CA GLU A 74 -12.96 -4.25 10.32
C GLU A 74 -13.31 -3.40 9.08
N GLY A 75 -13.10 -3.97 7.90
CA GLY A 75 -13.33 -3.29 6.62
C GLY A 75 -12.35 -2.15 6.29
N LYS A 76 -11.27 -1.97 7.08
CA LYS A 76 -10.21 -0.99 6.79
C LYS A 76 -8.92 -1.69 6.39
N THR A 77 -8.22 -1.10 5.42
CA THR A 77 -6.88 -1.53 5.00
C THR A 77 -5.82 -0.69 5.70
N LEU A 78 -4.66 -1.28 5.98
CA LEU A 78 -3.49 -0.52 6.41
C LEU A 78 -3.01 0.42 5.29
N HIS A 79 -2.50 1.59 5.65
CA HIS A 79 -1.90 2.57 4.76
C HIS A 79 -0.46 2.16 4.42
N ILE A 80 -0.03 2.51 3.21
CA ILE A 80 1.37 2.35 2.80
C ILE A 80 2.11 3.59 3.27
N ASP A 81 3.00 3.42 4.23
CA ASP A 81 3.86 4.48 4.73
C ASP A 81 5.18 4.51 3.95
N HIS A 82 5.67 5.72 3.67
CA HIS A 82 6.93 5.95 2.98
C HIS A 82 7.68 7.15 3.55
N ASP A 83 8.98 7.20 3.30
CA ASP A 83 9.82 8.35 3.64
C ASP A 83 9.54 9.53 2.68
N HIS A 84 8.96 10.61 3.23
CA HIS A 84 8.64 11.85 2.52
C HIS A 84 9.87 12.71 2.18
N GLY A 85 11.03 12.44 2.79
CA GLY A 85 12.30 13.08 2.44
C GLY A 85 12.92 12.52 1.15
N CYS A 86 12.51 11.34 0.71
CA CYS A 86 13.12 10.66 -0.44
C CYS A 86 12.63 11.17 -1.80
N CYS A 87 11.34 11.47 -1.95
CA CYS A 87 10.72 11.80 -3.24
C CYS A 87 10.03 13.17 -3.18
N PRO A 88 10.16 14.02 -4.22
CA PRO A 88 9.37 15.25 -4.30
C PRO A 88 7.89 14.93 -4.58
N GLY A 89 6.99 15.68 -3.93
CA GLY A 89 5.55 15.54 -4.13
C GLY A 89 4.93 14.39 -3.33
N ARG A 90 3.82 13.84 -3.84
CA ARG A 90 3.04 12.80 -3.12
C ARG A 90 3.38 11.36 -3.51
N ARG A 91 4.04 11.16 -4.66
CA ARG A 91 4.38 9.82 -5.16
C ARG A 91 5.64 9.27 -4.49
N SER A 92 5.74 7.95 -4.44
CA SER A 92 6.93 7.25 -3.97
C SER A 92 7.65 6.56 -5.13
N CYS A 93 8.98 6.46 -5.03
CA CYS A 93 9.80 5.67 -5.94
C CYS A 93 9.69 4.15 -5.69
N GLY A 94 8.95 3.71 -4.67
CA GLY A 94 8.83 2.32 -4.24
C GLY A 94 9.93 1.87 -3.29
N ARG A 95 11.15 2.39 -3.45
CA ARG A 95 12.25 2.11 -2.51
C ARG A 95 12.07 2.78 -1.15
N CYS A 96 11.40 3.93 -1.10
CA CYS A 96 11.15 4.64 0.15
C CYS A 96 9.93 4.14 0.92
N VAL A 97 9.21 3.12 0.43
CA VAL A 97 8.14 2.47 1.21
C VAL A 97 8.76 1.81 2.44
N ARG A 98 8.23 2.12 3.62
CA ARG A 98 8.73 1.62 4.91
C ARG A 98 7.88 0.47 5.41
N ALA A 99 6.56 0.61 5.42
CA ALA A 99 5.68 -0.38 6.04
C ALA A 99 4.20 -0.21 5.68
N LEU A 100 3.38 -1.14 6.17
CA LEU A 100 1.93 -0.97 6.32
C LEU A 100 1.59 -0.48 7.73
N VAL A 101 0.81 0.60 7.86
CA VAL A 101 0.47 1.23 9.15
C VAL A 101 -1.01 1.57 9.26
N CYS A 102 -1.55 1.62 10.48
CA CYS A 102 -2.93 2.07 10.66
C CYS A 102 -3.05 3.60 10.48
N ALA A 103 -4.26 4.09 10.21
CA ALA A 103 -4.52 5.51 9.98
C ALA A 103 -4.01 6.39 11.14
N ASN A 104 -4.22 5.96 12.38
CA ASN A 104 -3.81 6.72 13.56
C ASN A 104 -2.29 6.85 13.67
N CYS A 105 -1.56 5.74 13.51
CA CYS A 105 -0.10 5.77 13.51
C CYS A 105 0.44 6.58 12.34
N ASN A 106 -0.18 6.51 11.16
CA ASN A 106 0.25 7.28 10.00
C ASN A 106 0.09 8.79 10.22
N VAL A 107 -1.13 9.22 10.55
CA VAL A 107 -1.50 10.65 10.56
C VAL A 107 -1.11 11.36 11.86
N TYR A 108 -1.26 10.70 13.01
CA TYR A 108 -1.04 11.33 14.32
C TYR A 108 0.25 10.88 15.00
N GLY A 109 0.82 9.75 14.57
CA GLY A 109 2.11 9.25 15.08
C GLY A 109 3.27 9.74 14.22
N LEU A 110 3.48 9.07 13.09
CA LEU A 110 4.62 9.26 12.20
C LEU A 110 4.68 10.67 11.62
N ALA A 111 3.59 11.17 11.04
CA ALA A 111 3.59 12.51 10.45
C ALA A 111 3.96 13.61 11.46
N TRP A 112 3.43 13.55 12.69
CA TRP A 112 3.81 14.48 13.76
C TRP A 112 5.28 14.27 14.17
N TYR A 113 5.68 13.03 14.41
CA TYR A 113 7.01 12.71 14.93
C TYR A 113 8.13 13.08 13.95
N GLU A 114 7.92 12.83 12.65
CA GLU A 114 8.85 13.24 11.59
C GLU A 114 8.90 14.75 11.39
N SER A 115 7.85 15.49 11.77
CA SER A 115 7.87 16.96 11.72
C SER A 115 8.74 17.59 12.81
N LEU A 116 9.11 16.82 13.84
CA LEU A 116 9.97 17.29 14.92
C LEU A 116 11.45 17.39 14.45
N PRO A 117 12.22 18.36 14.98
CA PRO A 117 13.67 18.33 14.95
C PRO A 117 14.22 16.99 15.48
N GLY A 118 15.36 16.55 14.95
CA GLY A 118 15.93 15.24 15.28
C GLY A 118 16.19 15.06 16.78
N GLU A 119 16.56 16.13 17.47
CA GLU A 119 16.83 16.18 18.91
C GLU A 119 15.58 15.90 19.77
N LEU A 120 14.39 16.17 19.22
CA LEU A 120 13.11 15.92 19.89
C LEU A 120 12.51 14.55 19.54
N ARG A 121 13.12 13.81 18.62
CA ARG A 121 12.70 12.44 18.26
C ARG A 121 13.27 11.45 19.27
N THR A 122 12.65 11.40 20.46
CA THR A 122 13.14 10.61 21.61
C THR A 122 12.45 9.27 21.82
N PHE A 123 11.42 8.95 21.03
CA PHE A 123 10.68 7.69 21.16
C PHE A 123 11.46 6.56 20.45
N GLY A 124 12.14 5.73 21.25
CA GLY A 124 12.98 4.65 20.74
C GLY A 124 12.27 3.70 19.77
N SER A 125 11.00 3.38 20.02
CA SER A 125 10.21 2.52 19.13
C SER A 125 9.94 3.14 17.76
N LEU A 126 9.72 4.45 17.67
CA LEU A 126 9.56 5.16 16.40
C LEU A 126 10.91 5.33 15.70
N ASN A 127 11.99 5.60 16.44
CA ASN A 127 13.33 5.66 15.86
C ASN A 127 13.76 4.32 15.27
N GLU A 128 13.50 3.21 15.97
CA GLU A 128 13.75 1.86 15.48
C GLU A 128 12.93 1.58 14.20
N TYR A 129 11.66 1.97 14.20
CA TYR A 129 10.81 1.85 13.01
C TYR A 129 11.37 2.64 11.81
N LEU A 130 11.80 3.89 12.02
CA LEU A 130 12.35 4.75 10.97
C LEU A 130 13.69 4.23 10.44
N ALA A 131 14.56 3.71 11.32
CA ALA A 131 15.88 3.19 10.96
C ALA A 131 15.83 1.81 10.32
N HIS A 132 14.95 0.93 10.80
CA HIS A 132 14.86 -0.47 10.41
C HIS A 132 13.44 -0.89 10.02
N PRO A 133 12.86 -0.26 8.98
CA PRO A 133 11.47 -0.48 8.60
C PRO A 133 11.26 -1.89 8.01
N PRO A 134 10.08 -2.51 8.19
CA PRO A 134 9.78 -3.85 7.69
C PRO A 134 10.06 -4.06 6.20
N ALA A 135 9.77 -3.07 5.35
CA ALA A 135 10.02 -3.16 3.91
C ALA A 135 11.51 -3.31 3.57
N MET A 136 12.41 -2.69 4.33
CA MET A 136 13.86 -2.84 4.16
C MET A 136 14.28 -4.29 4.42
N ARG A 137 13.82 -4.89 5.53
CA ARG A 137 14.11 -6.29 5.87
C ARG A 137 13.56 -7.26 4.84
N LEU A 138 12.31 -7.04 4.39
CA LEU A 138 11.69 -7.87 3.36
C LEU A 138 12.48 -7.84 2.05
N ARG A 139 12.93 -6.65 1.61
CA ARG A 139 13.76 -6.54 0.40
C ARG A 139 15.06 -7.31 0.52
N ALA A 140 15.77 -7.17 1.64
CA ALA A 140 17.00 -7.92 1.88
C ALA A 140 16.77 -9.44 1.87
N GLU A 141 15.65 -9.92 2.44
CA GLU A 141 15.28 -11.34 2.40
C GLU A 141 15.00 -11.83 0.97
N LEU A 142 14.27 -11.04 0.16
CA LEU A 142 13.99 -11.38 -1.23
C LEU A 142 15.24 -11.36 -2.12
N ASP A 143 16.16 -10.44 -1.87
CA ASP A 143 17.43 -10.35 -2.62
C ASP A 143 18.29 -11.59 -2.37
N VAL A 144 18.33 -12.10 -1.12
CA VAL A 144 19.05 -13.35 -0.79
C VAL A 144 18.44 -14.55 -1.53
N LEU A 145 17.11 -14.64 -1.61
CA LEU A 145 16.40 -15.72 -2.30
C LEU A 145 16.53 -15.66 -3.83
N ALA A 146 16.82 -14.48 -4.39
CA ALA A 146 17.01 -14.32 -5.83
C ALA A 146 18.43 -14.70 -6.31
N VAL A 147 19.40 -14.79 -5.39
CA VAL A 147 20.81 -15.10 -5.68
C VAL A 147 21.16 -16.56 -5.37
N GLY A 148 20.35 -17.26 -4.57
CA GLY A 148 20.51 -18.68 -4.22
C GLY A 148 19.68 -19.60 -5.09
#